data_AF-A0A5Q4SB89-F1
#
_entry.id   AF-A0A5Q4SB89-F1
#
_cell.length_a   1.000
_cell.length_b   1.000
_cell.length_c   1.000
_cell.angle_alpha   90.00
_cell.angle_beta   90.00
_cell.angle_gamma   90.00
#
_symmetry.space_group_name_H-M   'P 1'
#
loop_
_entity.id
_entity.type
_entity.pdbx_description
1 polymer ?
#
loop_
_entity_poly.entity_id
_entity_poly.type
_entity_poly.pdbx_seq_one_letter_code
_entity_poly.pdbx_strand_id
1 'polypeptide(L)'
;MIRIVTKARLARLAAGAKQARDRAIEVQEKADAVSSTYFRTVAELTARTVQAEEALAAYADVATALRAELDTAPALGEVVLLVRYGQPHSIHRGVHAAKARAVAEGAVPDGWRPCSGAPAASDAWATIVFIFDEATGAFMCSVAPSLPVPGGAG
;
A
#
# COMPACT_ATOMS: atom_id res chain seq x y z
N MET A 1 24.64 -62.40 67.09
CA MET A 1 23.87 -61.14 66.98
C MET A 1 24.45 -60.15 65.96
N ILE A 2 25.78 -59.93 65.91
CA ILE A 2 26.46 -58.98 64.99
C ILE A 2 26.14 -59.20 63.49
N ARG A 3 26.13 -60.45 63.00
CA ARG A 3 25.89 -60.77 61.57
C ARG A 3 24.53 -60.34 61.02
N ILE A 4 23.48 -60.34 61.85
CA ILE A 4 22.11 -60.00 61.44
C ILE A 4 21.99 -58.49 61.22
N VAL A 5 22.62 -57.70 62.10
CA VAL A 5 22.64 -56.23 62.02
C VAL A 5 23.35 -55.76 60.75
N THR A 6 24.45 -56.41 60.35
CA THR A 6 25.20 -56.07 59.12
C THR A 6 24.38 -56.36 57.85
N LYS A 7 23.67 -57.50 57.80
CA LYS A 7 22.83 -57.87 56.66
C LYS A 7 21.66 -56.89 56.48
N ALA A 8 21.01 -56.51 57.57
CA ALA A 8 19.92 -55.54 57.54
C ALA A 8 20.40 -54.16 57.06
N ARG A 9 21.60 -53.72 57.49
CA ARG A 9 22.18 -52.43 57.06
C ARG A 9 22.53 -52.42 55.58
N LEU A 10 23.13 -53.50 55.05
CA LEU A 10 23.44 -53.63 53.63
C LEU A 10 22.18 -53.65 52.77
N ALA A 11 21.14 -54.36 53.20
CA ALA A 11 19.85 -54.38 52.51
C ALA A 11 19.22 -52.98 52.43
N ARG A 12 19.27 -52.20 53.52
CA ARG A 12 18.79 -50.80 53.52
C ARG A 12 19.60 -49.89 52.61
N LEU A 13 20.93 -50.03 52.58
CA LEU A 13 21.79 -49.27 51.68
C LEU A 13 21.52 -49.60 50.21
N ALA A 14 21.37 -50.89 49.88
CA ALA A 14 21.02 -51.32 48.53
C ALA A 14 19.65 -50.78 48.09
N ALA A 15 18.65 -50.83 48.98
CA ALA A 15 17.34 -50.25 48.72
C ALA A 15 17.41 -48.72 48.53
N GLY A 16 18.18 -48.02 49.37
CA GLY A 16 18.41 -46.58 49.25
C GLY A 16 19.12 -46.19 47.95
N ALA A 17 20.14 -46.95 47.55
CA ALA A 17 20.86 -46.75 46.29
C ALA A 17 19.96 -46.99 45.07
N LYS A 18 19.13 -48.05 45.10
CA LYS A 18 18.13 -48.30 44.06
C LYS A 18 17.14 -47.14 43.96
N GLN A 19 16.58 -46.71 45.10
CA GLN A 19 15.63 -45.61 45.13
C GLN A 19 16.24 -44.27 44.68
N ALA A 20 17.52 -44.03 44.96
CA ALA A 20 18.23 -42.84 44.48
C ALA A 20 18.43 -42.90 42.95
N ARG A 21 18.77 -44.08 42.42
CA ARG A 21 18.91 -44.30 40.97
C ARG A 21 17.58 -44.12 40.24
N ASP A 22 16.51 -44.73 40.75
CA ASP A 22 15.17 -44.64 40.16
C ASP A 22 14.71 -43.17 40.12
N ARG A 23 14.95 -42.41 41.21
CA ARG A 23 14.67 -40.95 41.24
C ARG A 23 15.53 -40.14 40.26
N ALA A 24 16.80 -40.48 40.10
CA ALA A 24 17.67 -39.79 39.15
C ALA A 24 17.20 -39.99 37.69
N ILE A 25 16.77 -41.20 37.35
CA ILE A 25 16.20 -41.51 36.03
C ILE A 25 14.91 -40.71 35.82
N GLU A 26 13.99 -40.72 36.79
CA GLU A 26 12.73 -39.98 36.69
C GLU A 26 12.96 -38.46 36.52
N VAL A 27 13.92 -37.88 37.25
CA VAL A 27 14.28 -36.47 37.11
C VAL A 27 14.88 -36.18 35.74
N GLN A 28 15.74 -37.07 35.24
CA GLN A 28 16.33 -36.92 33.90
C GLN A 28 15.26 -36.98 32.81
N GLU A 29 14.35 -37.94 32.87
CA GLU A 29 13.24 -38.08 31.91
C GLU A 29 12.34 -36.83 31.90
N LYS A 30 12.04 -36.28 33.08
CA LYS A 30 11.29 -35.02 33.19
C LYS A 30 12.06 -33.84 32.61
N ALA A 31 13.37 -33.75 32.87
CA ALA A 31 14.21 -32.68 32.34
C ALA A 31 14.33 -32.76 30.81
N ASP A 32 14.47 -33.95 30.26
CA ASP A 32 14.53 -34.19 28.82
C ASP A 32 13.19 -33.84 28.15
N ALA A 33 12.07 -34.19 28.77
CA ALA A 33 10.73 -33.83 28.29
C ALA A 33 10.53 -32.30 28.23
N VAL A 34 10.89 -31.59 29.31
CA VAL A 34 10.80 -30.12 29.36
C VAL A 34 11.74 -29.48 28.33
N SER A 35 12.99 -29.95 28.24
CA SER A 35 13.98 -29.44 27.29
C SER A 35 13.52 -29.64 25.85
N SER A 36 12.95 -30.80 25.52
CA SER A 36 12.44 -31.09 24.17
C SER A 36 11.31 -30.14 23.77
N THR A 37 10.42 -29.80 24.71
CA THR A 37 9.32 -28.87 24.47
C THR A 37 9.87 -27.45 24.32
N TYR A 38 10.78 -27.04 25.18
CA TYR A 38 11.44 -25.73 25.11
C TYR A 38 12.14 -25.53 23.76
N PHE A 39 12.98 -26.48 23.32
CA PHE A 39 13.69 -26.37 22.04
C PHE A 39 12.74 -26.31 20.85
N ARG A 40 11.64 -27.08 20.88
CA ARG A 40 10.62 -27.01 19.84
C ARG A 40 9.96 -25.63 19.79
N THR A 41 9.54 -25.11 20.94
CA THR A 41 8.91 -23.78 21.02
C THR A 41 9.86 -22.68 20.56
N VAL A 42 11.13 -22.73 20.97
CA VAL A 42 12.13 -21.75 20.50
C VAL A 42 12.34 -21.86 19.00
N ALA A 43 12.44 -23.07 18.44
CA ALA A 43 12.58 -23.26 16.99
C ALA A 43 11.37 -22.72 16.22
N GLU A 44 10.15 -22.97 16.70
CA GLU A 44 8.91 -22.45 16.11
C GLU A 44 8.84 -20.92 16.17
N LEU A 45 9.21 -20.32 17.31
CA LEU A 45 9.24 -18.87 17.46
C LEU A 45 10.28 -18.24 16.55
N THR A 46 11.48 -18.79 16.48
CA THR A 46 12.55 -18.31 15.58
C THR A 46 12.13 -18.43 14.12
N ALA A 47 11.48 -19.52 13.72
CA ALA A 47 10.98 -19.68 12.36
C ALA A 47 9.93 -18.60 12.03
N ARG A 48 9.01 -18.31 12.96
CA ARG A 48 8.01 -17.25 12.79
C ARG A 48 8.63 -15.86 12.71
N THR A 49 9.66 -15.57 13.51
CA THR A 49 10.33 -14.25 13.46
C THR A 49 11.07 -14.07 12.14
N VAL A 50 11.78 -15.09 11.66
CA VAL A 50 12.44 -15.04 10.34
C VAL A 50 11.42 -14.80 9.23
N GLN A 51 10.31 -15.54 9.23
CA GLN A 51 9.23 -15.33 8.26
C GLN A 51 8.62 -13.91 8.32
N ALA A 52 8.47 -13.36 9.53
CA ALA A 52 7.95 -12.01 9.71
C ALA A 52 8.93 -10.93 9.19
N GLU A 53 10.23 -11.12 9.42
CA GLU A 53 11.28 -10.24 8.91
C GLU A 53 11.35 -10.26 7.38
N GLU A 54 11.25 -11.44 6.77
CA GLU A 54 11.19 -11.60 5.31
C GLU A 54 9.95 -10.92 4.72
N ALA A 55 8.78 -11.10 5.35
CA ALA A 55 7.56 -10.42 4.93
C ALA A 55 7.66 -8.91 5.04
N LEU A 56 8.24 -8.38 6.12
CA LEU A 56 8.45 -6.95 6.31
C LEU A 56 9.37 -6.37 5.23
N ALA A 57 10.44 -7.08 4.86
CA ALA A 57 11.32 -6.69 3.77
C ALA A 57 10.56 -6.61 2.44
N ALA A 58 9.76 -7.63 2.12
CA ALA A 58 8.93 -7.63 0.91
C ALA A 58 7.93 -6.47 0.89
N TYR A 59 7.31 -6.13 2.03
CA TYR A 59 6.42 -4.98 2.13
C TYR A 59 7.15 -3.63 1.97
N ALA A 60 8.39 -3.52 2.46
CA ALA A 60 9.20 -2.32 2.31
C ALA A 60 9.51 -2.03 0.83
N ASP A 61 9.80 -3.07 0.06
CA ASP A 61 10.04 -2.96 -1.38
C ASP A 61 8.77 -2.49 -2.12
N VAL A 62 7.62 -3.08 -1.81
CA VAL A 62 6.32 -2.66 -2.37
C VAL A 62 5.99 -1.21 -2.01
N ALA A 63 6.20 -0.82 -0.75
CA ALA A 63 5.94 0.54 -0.30
C ALA A 63 6.85 1.55 -1.03
N THR A 64 8.11 1.20 -1.26
CA THR A 64 9.06 2.02 -2.01
C THR A 64 8.65 2.16 -3.47
N ALA A 65 8.23 1.07 -4.10
CA ALA A 65 7.74 1.08 -5.48
C ALA A 65 6.48 1.95 -5.63
N LEU A 66 5.49 1.79 -4.75
CA LEU A 66 4.28 2.61 -4.74
C LEU A 66 4.57 4.08 -4.46
N ARG A 67 5.55 4.38 -3.59
CA ARG A 67 5.99 5.75 -3.34
C ARG A 67 6.57 6.39 -4.60
N ALA A 68 7.45 5.67 -5.30
CA ALA A 68 8.00 6.13 -6.57
C ALA A 68 6.92 6.30 -7.65
N GLU A 69 5.95 5.39 -7.72
CA GLU A 69 4.80 5.53 -8.61
C GLU A 69 3.98 6.79 -8.30
N LEU A 70 3.71 7.07 -7.03
CA LEU A 70 3.02 8.30 -6.60
C LEU A 70 3.83 9.56 -6.89
N ASP A 71 5.16 9.53 -6.68
CA ASP A 71 6.02 10.69 -6.95
C ASP A 71 6.17 10.96 -8.46
N THR A 72 6.04 9.93 -9.30
CA THR A 72 6.02 10.06 -10.78
C THR A 72 4.62 10.28 -11.34
N ALA A 73 3.57 10.04 -10.56
CA ALA A 73 2.21 10.33 -10.95
C ALA A 73 2.13 11.84 -11.19
N PRO A 74 1.74 12.27 -12.40
CA PRO A 74 1.68 13.69 -12.69
C PRO A 74 0.65 14.32 -11.75
N ALA A 75 1.07 15.40 -11.08
CA ALA A 75 0.18 16.22 -10.28
C ALA A 75 -1.08 16.54 -11.08
N LEU A 76 -2.23 16.57 -10.41
CA LEU A 76 -3.51 17.00 -10.99
C LEU A 76 -3.48 18.52 -11.26
N GLY A 77 -2.46 19.04 -11.95
CA GLY A 77 -2.21 20.47 -12.08
C GLY A 77 -3.11 21.15 -13.09
N GLU A 78 -3.49 20.46 -14.17
CA GLU A 78 -4.25 21.06 -15.26
C GLU A 78 -5.12 20.03 -16.00
N VAL A 79 -6.41 20.32 -16.12
CA VAL A 79 -7.36 19.60 -16.96
C VAL A 79 -7.91 20.60 -17.98
N VAL A 80 -7.93 20.23 -19.25
CA VAL A 80 -8.35 21.11 -20.35
C VAL A 80 -9.55 20.52 -21.06
N LEU A 81 -10.64 21.27 -21.10
CA LEU A 81 -11.79 20.97 -21.95
C LEU A 81 -11.55 21.56 -23.34
N LEU A 82 -11.49 20.69 -24.33
CA LEU A 82 -11.54 21.05 -25.73
C LEU A 82 -13.00 21.32 -26.12
N VAL A 83 -13.22 22.45 -26.76
CA VAL A 83 -14.53 22.93 -27.22
C VAL A 83 -14.47 23.09 -28.73
N ARG A 84 -15.53 22.68 -29.42
CA ARG A 84 -15.68 22.78 -30.87
C ARG A 84 -17.01 23.45 -31.19
N TYR A 85 -16.97 24.58 -31.91
CA TYR A 85 -18.17 25.39 -32.21
C TYR A 85 -19.02 25.70 -30.96
N GLY A 86 -18.36 26.13 -29.87
CA GLY A 86 -19.04 26.44 -28.60
C GLY A 86 -19.54 25.24 -27.79
N GLN A 87 -19.36 24.00 -28.26
CA GLN A 87 -19.82 22.79 -27.57
C GLN A 87 -18.67 21.98 -26.95
N PRO A 88 -18.83 21.43 -25.72
CA PRO A 88 -17.87 20.50 -25.13
C PRO A 88 -17.58 19.34 -26.07
N HIS A 89 -16.30 19.08 -26.32
CA HIS A 89 -15.85 18.03 -27.24
C HIS A 89 -15.13 16.89 -26.51
N SER A 90 -14.05 17.20 -25.77
CA SER A 90 -13.28 16.19 -25.02
C SER A 90 -12.41 16.80 -23.91
N ILE A 91 -12.06 16.01 -22.91
CA ILE A 91 -11.24 16.43 -21.75
C ILE A 91 -9.83 15.86 -21.87
N HIS A 92 -8.82 16.68 -21.57
CA HIS A 92 -7.39 16.37 -21.73
C HIS A 92 -6.59 16.75 -20.50
N ARG A 93 -5.44 16.11 -20.28
CA ARG A 93 -4.52 16.38 -19.17
C ARG A 93 -3.64 17.64 -19.38
N GLY A 94 -3.99 18.49 -20.34
CA GLY A 94 -3.22 19.70 -20.66
C GLY A 94 -3.52 20.25 -22.05
N VAL A 95 -3.15 21.51 -22.28
CA VAL A 95 -3.44 22.23 -23.54
C VAL A 95 -2.79 21.56 -24.74
N HIS A 96 -1.58 21.02 -24.60
CA HIS A 96 -0.87 20.37 -25.71
C HIS A 96 -1.62 19.14 -26.23
N ALA A 97 -2.14 18.29 -25.33
CA ALA A 97 -2.91 17.11 -25.71
C ALA A 97 -4.24 17.49 -26.38
N ALA A 98 -4.92 18.52 -25.85
CA ALA A 98 -6.15 19.04 -26.45
C ALA A 98 -5.91 19.58 -27.87
N LYS A 99 -4.84 20.38 -28.07
CA LYS A 99 -4.47 20.90 -29.39
C LYS A 99 -4.09 19.79 -30.36
N ALA A 100 -3.28 18.82 -29.93
CA ALA A 100 -2.91 17.68 -30.77
C ALA A 100 -4.15 16.90 -31.24
N ARG A 101 -5.15 16.71 -30.35
CA ARG A 101 -6.41 16.07 -30.71
C ARG A 101 -7.17 16.86 -31.77
N ALA A 102 -7.27 18.17 -31.62
CA ALA A 102 -7.97 19.01 -32.60
C ALA A 102 -7.24 19.08 -33.95
N VAL A 103 -5.90 19.14 -33.95
CA VAL A 103 -5.09 19.09 -35.18
C VAL A 103 -5.31 17.78 -35.92
N ALA A 104 -5.36 16.65 -35.20
CA ALA A 104 -5.70 15.35 -35.79
C ALA A 104 -7.11 15.33 -36.42
N GLU A 105 -8.00 16.23 -36.00
CA GLU A 105 -9.36 16.40 -36.54
C GLU A 105 -9.48 17.58 -37.53
N GLY A 106 -8.36 18.14 -37.99
CA GLY A 106 -8.31 19.14 -39.06
C GLY A 106 -8.21 20.60 -38.60
N ALA A 107 -7.89 20.85 -37.32
CA ALA A 107 -7.58 22.20 -36.86
C ALA A 107 -6.21 22.68 -37.38
N VAL A 108 -6.09 24.00 -37.60
CA VAL A 108 -4.81 24.61 -37.99
C VAL A 108 -3.84 24.60 -36.78
N PRO A 109 -2.57 24.20 -36.94
CA PRO A 109 -1.61 24.14 -35.82
C PRO A 109 -1.29 25.50 -35.20
N ASP A 110 -1.37 26.57 -35.98
CA ASP A 110 -1.04 27.95 -35.58
C ASP A 110 -2.31 28.80 -35.41
N GLY A 111 -2.33 29.66 -34.40
CA GLY A 111 -3.45 30.60 -34.13
C GLY A 111 -4.34 30.26 -32.93
N TRP A 112 -4.02 29.23 -32.17
CA TRP A 112 -4.73 28.87 -30.95
C TRP A 112 -4.64 29.96 -29.88
N ARG A 113 -5.78 30.46 -29.42
CA ARG A 113 -5.86 31.37 -28.27
C ARG A 113 -6.56 30.68 -27.10
N PRO A 114 -6.02 30.80 -25.86
CA PRO A 114 -6.77 30.45 -24.66
C PRO A 114 -8.07 31.26 -24.64
N CYS A 115 -9.18 30.62 -24.25
CA CYS A 115 -10.44 31.34 -24.13
C CYS A 115 -10.35 32.27 -22.91
N SER A 116 -10.52 33.57 -23.12
CA SER A 116 -10.71 34.55 -22.04
C SER A 116 -12.19 34.81 -21.74
N GLY A 117 -13.10 34.16 -22.47
CA GLY A 117 -14.55 34.25 -22.35
C GLY A 117 -15.24 32.96 -22.85
N ALA A 118 -16.57 32.89 -22.77
CA ALA A 118 -17.31 31.72 -23.22
C ALA A 118 -17.10 31.47 -24.72
N PRO A 119 -16.70 30.25 -25.15
CA PRO A 119 -16.43 29.97 -26.55
C PRO A 119 -17.67 30.19 -27.42
N ALA A 120 -17.56 31.00 -28.46
CA ALA A 120 -18.68 31.28 -29.35
C ALA A 120 -18.88 30.14 -30.36
N ALA A 121 -20.09 30.03 -30.92
CA ALA A 121 -20.37 29.08 -32.01
C ALA A 121 -19.53 29.37 -33.28
N SER A 122 -19.02 30.60 -33.43
CA SER A 122 -18.10 31.00 -34.50
C SER A 122 -16.67 30.49 -34.30
N ASP A 123 -16.30 30.11 -33.08
CA ASP A 123 -14.97 29.61 -32.78
C ASP A 123 -14.92 28.11 -33.08
N ALA A 124 -14.26 27.75 -34.19
CA ALA A 124 -14.19 26.35 -34.61
C ALA A 124 -13.55 25.45 -33.53
N TRP A 125 -12.51 25.96 -32.85
CA TRP A 125 -11.85 25.26 -31.76
C TRP A 125 -11.40 26.21 -30.65
N ALA A 126 -11.57 25.76 -29.41
CA ALA A 126 -11.31 26.53 -28.19
C ALA A 126 -10.85 25.61 -27.05
N THR A 127 -10.05 26.13 -26.12
CA THR A 127 -9.62 25.41 -24.90
C THR A 127 -10.01 26.17 -23.65
N ILE A 128 -10.66 25.48 -22.69
CA ILE A 128 -10.95 25.98 -21.35
C ILE A 128 -10.09 25.21 -20.35
N VAL A 129 -9.37 25.94 -19.50
CA VAL A 129 -8.42 25.36 -18.54
C VAL A 129 -9.06 25.27 -17.16
N PHE A 130 -8.93 24.11 -16.53
CA PHE A 130 -9.34 23.83 -15.16
C PHE A 130 -8.10 23.49 -14.34
N ILE A 131 -7.87 24.24 -13.27
CA ILE A 131 -6.75 24.04 -12.35
C ILE A 131 -7.30 23.47 -11.05
N PHE A 132 -6.77 22.34 -10.60
CA PHE A 132 -7.19 21.78 -9.32
C PHE A 132 -6.60 22.60 -8.17
N ASP A 133 -7.45 23.06 -7.27
CA ASP A 133 -7.06 23.65 -6.00
C ASP A 133 -7.14 22.58 -4.91
N GLU A 134 -5.99 22.15 -4.42
CA GLU A 134 -5.89 21.17 -3.33
C GLU A 134 -6.49 21.68 -2.02
N ALA A 135 -6.46 22.99 -1.76
CA ALA A 135 -6.94 23.57 -0.51
C ALA A 135 -8.46 23.50 -0.39
N THR A 136 -9.17 23.60 -1.52
CA THR A 136 -10.64 23.56 -1.56
C THR A 136 -11.19 22.26 -2.14
N GLY A 137 -10.33 21.40 -2.71
CA GLY A 137 -10.73 20.19 -3.43
C GLY A 137 -11.58 20.46 -4.68
N ALA A 138 -11.43 21.64 -5.29
CA ALA A 138 -12.28 22.09 -6.39
C ALA A 138 -11.43 22.44 -7.63
N PHE A 139 -12.03 22.38 -8.82
CA PHE A 139 -11.40 22.87 -10.04
C PHE A 139 -11.78 24.32 -10.30
N MET A 140 -10.77 25.20 -10.37
CA MET A 140 -10.93 26.58 -10.80
C MET A 140 -10.94 26.65 -12.33
N CYS A 141 -11.99 27.24 -12.90
CA CYS A 141 -12.12 27.42 -14.34
C CYS A 141 -11.52 28.75 -14.78
N SER A 142 -10.71 28.75 -15.84
CA SER A 142 -10.11 29.96 -16.42
C SER A 142 -11.13 30.90 -17.09
N VAL A 143 -12.36 30.42 -17.30
CA VAL A 143 -13.46 31.15 -17.92
C VAL A 143 -14.66 31.11 -16.99
N ALA A 144 -15.27 32.27 -16.72
CA ALA A 144 -16.54 32.31 -16.00
C ALA A 144 -17.61 31.57 -16.84
N PRO A 145 -18.29 30.55 -16.29
CA PRO A 145 -19.32 29.84 -17.04
C PRO A 145 -20.46 30.81 -17.36
N SER A 146 -20.69 31.09 -18.65
CA SER A 146 -21.96 31.65 -19.08
C SER A 146 -22.98 30.52 -19.07
N LEU A 147 -23.70 30.35 -17.96
CA LEU A 147 -24.86 29.47 -17.97
C LEU A 147 -25.85 30.02 -19.01
N PRO A 148 -26.31 29.21 -19.98
CA PRO A 148 -27.40 29.64 -20.84
C PRO A 148 -28.59 29.94 -19.93
N VAL A 149 -29.09 31.18 -19.96
CA VAL A 149 -30.33 31.54 -19.29
C VAL A 149 -31.41 30.63 -19.88
N PRO A 150 -32.11 29.80 -19.09
CA PRO A 150 -33.20 29.01 -19.62
C PRO A 150 -34.34 29.97 -19.97
N GLY A 151 -34.59 30.16 -21.26
CA GLY A 151 -35.86 30.71 -21.76
C GLY A 151 -35.75 32.01 -22.55
N GLY A 152 -36.13 31.94 -23.82
CA GLY A 152 -36.36 33.07 -24.69
C GLY A 152 -36.86 32.61 -26.05
N ALA A 153 -38.02 31.96 -26.09
CA ALA A 153 -38.76 31.81 -27.34
C ALA A 153 -39.24 33.21 -27.77
N GLY A 154 -38.86 33.61 -28.99
CA GLY A 154 -39.32 34.80 -29.69
C GLY A 154 -39.19 34.56 -31.19
#